data_AF-A0A1D3TTE8-F1
#
_entry.id   AF-A0A1D3TTE8-F1
#
_cell.length_a   1.000
_cell.length_b   1.000
_cell.length_c   1.000
_cell.angle_alpha   90.00
_cell.angle_beta   90.00
_cell.angle_gamma   90.00
#
_symmetry.space_group_name_H-M   'P 1'
#
loop_
_entity.id
_entity.type
_entity.pdbx_description
1 polymer ?
#
loop_
_entity_poly.entity_id
_entity_poly.type
_entity_poly.pdbx_seq_one_letter_code
_entity_poly.pdbx_strand_id
1 'polypeptide(L)'
;MEDKRFAVLIDSDNISSKYVAHILSEMTKYGVITYKRIYGDWTSTQTAKWKNALLEYSITPIQQFSNTVGKNATDSALIIDAMDILYTKNVEGFCIVSSDSDFTRLASRLRESGMDVIGMGEDKTPRSFRAACTVFTNLEILIDQDEEGIGQIKENGDAAAVQSGSAAESGTGTKAKHKVKNNNVISKKLIENDITEIINENESKGRDTGLGEIGSRLVKKYSDFDVRNYGYSSLSKFLEEMEGFELSRVNNAYSVKLKDNSISREKVEEFAIALVAASGKTGMDLGVLGRKLHNKFEDFGVKEYGYSTFAKFVQSISQLEIRENKAKNKVVHLAEQ
;
A
#
# COMPACT_ATOMS: atom_id res chain seq x y z
N MET A 1 -4.17 -27.09 -2.39
CA MET A 1 -5.26 -26.25 -2.90
C MET A 1 -5.04 -26.19 -4.39
N GLU A 2 -6.05 -26.48 -5.21
CA GLU A 2 -5.90 -26.46 -6.67
C GLU A 2 -5.71 -25.01 -7.13
N ASP A 3 -4.73 -24.76 -8.01
CA ASP A 3 -4.48 -23.40 -8.51
C ASP A 3 -5.68 -22.94 -9.35
N LYS A 4 -6.11 -21.70 -9.11
CA LYS A 4 -7.20 -21.07 -9.88
C LYS A 4 -6.81 -20.91 -11.35
N ARG A 5 -7.74 -21.14 -12.25
CA ARG A 5 -7.58 -20.95 -13.69
C ARG A 5 -8.02 -19.56 -14.10
N PHE A 6 -7.19 -18.88 -14.88
CA PHE A 6 -7.44 -17.53 -15.36
C PHE A 6 -7.48 -17.44 -16.88
N ALA A 7 -8.34 -16.56 -17.39
CA ALA A 7 -8.29 -16.07 -18.76
C ALA A 7 -7.61 -14.71 -18.83
N VAL A 8 -6.49 -14.60 -19.54
CA VAL A 8 -5.78 -13.33 -19.79
C VAL A 8 -6.19 -12.79 -21.15
N LEU A 9 -6.84 -11.63 -21.13
CA LEU A 9 -7.42 -10.95 -22.28
C LEU A 9 -6.75 -9.58 -22.45
N ILE A 10 -6.00 -9.42 -23.54
CA ILE A 10 -5.15 -8.26 -23.79
C ILE A 10 -5.74 -7.40 -24.89
N ASP A 11 -5.89 -6.11 -24.62
CA ASP A 11 -6.24 -5.10 -25.61
C ASP A 11 -4.94 -4.55 -26.26
N SER A 12 -4.70 -4.94 -27.51
CA SER A 12 -3.47 -4.55 -28.21
C SER A 12 -3.47 -3.11 -28.73
N ASP A 13 -4.63 -2.46 -28.79
CA ASP A 13 -4.75 -1.07 -29.25
C ASP A 13 -4.36 -0.11 -28.12
N ASN A 14 -4.60 -0.50 -26.86
CA ASN A 14 -4.32 0.30 -25.69
C ASN A 14 -2.97 -0.01 -25.02
N ILE A 15 -2.46 -1.24 -25.17
CA ILE A 15 -1.29 -1.74 -24.45
C ILE A 15 -0.12 -2.03 -25.41
N SER A 16 1.10 -1.70 -24.96
CA SER A 16 2.33 -2.00 -25.70
C SER A 16 2.84 -3.43 -25.44
N SER A 17 3.40 -4.08 -26.47
CA SER A 17 3.98 -5.43 -26.37
C SER A 17 5.12 -5.56 -25.36
N LYS A 18 5.75 -4.44 -24.95
CA LYS A 18 6.80 -4.43 -23.92
C LYS A 18 6.32 -4.97 -22.56
N TYR A 19 5.02 -4.88 -22.26
CA TYR A 19 4.48 -5.29 -20.95
C TYR A 19 4.19 -6.79 -20.84
N VAL A 20 4.22 -7.54 -21.94
CA VAL A 20 3.72 -8.94 -21.99
C VAL A 20 4.41 -9.86 -20.99
N ALA A 21 5.75 -9.82 -20.95
CA ALA A 21 6.52 -10.65 -20.03
C ALA A 21 6.13 -10.36 -18.58
N HIS A 22 6.01 -9.08 -18.23
CA HIS A 22 5.65 -8.61 -16.90
C HIS A 22 4.20 -8.97 -16.52
N ILE A 23 3.25 -8.86 -17.45
CA ILE A 23 1.85 -9.28 -17.26
C ILE A 23 1.79 -10.76 -16.90
N LEU A 24 2.46 -11.61 -17.69
CA LEU A 24 2.43 -13.05 -17.49
C LEU A 24 3.15 -13.45 -16.20
N SER A 25 4.26 -12.77 -15.86
CA SER A 25 4.98 -12.95 -14.60
C SER A 25 4.11 -12.57 -13.39
N GLU A 26 3.45 -11.41 -13.42
CA GLU A 26 2.56 -10.96 -12.35
C GLU A 26 1.39 -11.94 -12.14
N MET A 27 0.87 -12.53 -13.22
CA MET A 27 -0.24 -13.49 -13.16
C MET A 27 0.09 -14.77 -12.37
N THR A 28 1.37 -15.13 -12.23
CA THR A 28 1.80 -16.29 -11.44
C THR A 28 1.41 -16.21 -9.96
N LYS A 29 1.15 -14.99 -9.45
CA LYS A 29 0.69 -14.77 -8.06
C LYS A 29 -0.74 -15.21 -7.82
N TYR A 30 -1.55 -15.31 -8.87
CA TYR A 30 -3.00 -15.54 -8.77
C TYR A 30 -3.39 -16.96 -9.16
N GLY A 31 -2.75 -17.54 -10.18
CA GLY A 31 -3.02 -18.91 -10.61
C GLY A 31 -2.49 -19.24 -12.00
N VAL A 32 -3.06 -20.28 -12.60
CA VAL A 32 -2.66 -20.82 -13.90
C VAL A 32 -3.40 -20.13 -15.03
N ILE A 33 -2.66 -19.61 -16.01
CA ILE A 33 -3.24 -18.98 -17.19
C ILE A 33 -3.70 -20.07 -18.17
N THR A 34 -5.02 -20.20 -18.34
CA THR A 34 -5.65 -21.19 -19.25
C THR A 34 -5.95 -20.60 -20.62
N TYR A 35 -6.36 -19.33 -20.68
CA TYR A 35 -6.55 -18.60 -21.93
C TYR A 35 -5.53 -17.46 -22.01
N LYS A 36 -4.86 -17.33 -23.17
CA LYS A 36 -3.99 -16.20 -23.52
C LYS A 36 -4.46 -15.64 -24.85
N ARG A 37 -5.32 -14.61 -24.80
CA ARG A 37 -5.90 -14.01 -26.00
C ARG A 37 -5.57 -12.54 -26.06
N ILE A 38 -5.32 -12.07 -27.27
CA ILE A 38 -5.07 -10.66 -27.54
C ILE A 38 -5.93 -10.22 -28.71
N TYR A 39 -6.51 -9.03 -28.60
CA TYR A 39 -7.51 -8.53 -29.53
C TYR A 39 -6.98 -7.29 -30.23
N GLY A 40 -7.13 -7.25 -31.55
CA GLY A 40 -6.60 -6.18 -32.37
C GLY A 40 -6.86 -6.38 -33.85
N ASP A 41 -6.52 -5.34 -34.61
CA ASP A 41 -6.43 -5.44 -36.06
C ASP A 41 -4.99 -5.80 -36.48
N TRP A 42 -4.74 -7.09 -36.74
CA TRP A 42 -3.43 -7.62 -37.14
C TRP A 42 -3.04 -7.27 -38.58
N THR A 43 -3.90 -6.56 -39.31
CA THR A 43 -3.55 -5.98 -40.62
C THR A 43 -2.90 -4.59 -40.49
N SER A 44 -2.98 -3.97 -39.31
CA SER A 44 -2.37 -2.68 -38.99
C SER A 44 -0.85 -2.80 -38.85
N THR A 45 -0.10 -1.77 -39.27
CA THR A 45 1.35 -1.71 -39.07
C THR A 45 1.73 -1.56 -37.59
N GLN A 46 0.82 -1.06 -36.75
CA GLN A 46 1.04 -0.84 -35.32
C GLN A 46 1.20 -2.17 -34.56
N THR A 47 0.52 -3.22 -35.01
CA THR A 47 0.54 -4.55 -34.37
C THR A 47 1.73 -5.40 -34.81
N ALA A 48 2.57 -4.93 -35.73
CA ALA A 48 3.77 -5.66 -36.18
C ALA A 48 4.75 -5.95 -35.01
N LYS A 49 4.82 -5.07 -34.02
CA LYS A 49 5.66 -5.23 -32.81
C LYS A 49 5.20 -6.34 -31.88
N TRP A 50 3.96 -6.79 -32.02
CA TRP A 50 3.41 -7.89 -31.22
C TRP A 50 3.83 -9.26 -31.75
N LYS A 51 4.09 -9.40 -33.06
CA LYS A 51 4.33 -10.69 -33.72
C LYS A 51 5.33 -11.60 -32.97
N ASN A 52 6.48 -11.06 -32.59
CA ASN A 52 7.50 -11.84 -31.88
C ASN A 52 7.01 -12.26 -30.49
N ALA A 53 6.41 -11.33 -29.73
CA ALA A 53 5.86 -11.61 -28.41
C ALA A 53 4.74 -12.66 -28.46
N LEU A 54 3.87 -12.64 -29.48
CA LEU A 54 2.79 -13.62 -29.60
C LEU A 54 3.33 -15.04 -29.80
N LEU A 55 4.35 -15.18 -30.64
CA LEU A 55 5.00 -16.47 -30.90
C LEU A 55 5.76 -16.96 -29.67
N GLU A 56 6.52 -16.08 -29.02
CA GLU A 56 7.33 -16.40 -27.84
C GLU A 56 6.47 -16.87 -26.65
N TYR A 57 5.37 -16.16 -26.37
CA TYR A 57 4.54 -16.42 -25.19
C TYR A 57 3.32 -17.30 -25.46
N SER A 58 3.17 -17.81 -26.69
CA SER A 58 2.04 -18.61 -27.15
C SER A 58 0.68 -17.92 -26.89
N ILE A 59 0.59 -16.66 -27.32
CA ILE A 59 -0.62 -15.84 -27.17
C ILE A 59 -1.42 -15.94 -28.48
N THR A 60 -2.70 -16.27 -28.36
CA THR A 60 -3.61 -16.42 -29.51
C THR A 60 -4.11 -15.05 -29.96
N PRO A 61 -3.77 -14.59 -31.19
CA PRO A 61 -4.34 -13.36 -31.74
C PRO A 61 -5.78 -13.59 -32.19
N ILE A 62 -6.68 -12.69 -31.75
CA ILE A 62 -8.05 -12.59 -32.21
C ILE A 62 -8.13 -11.39 -33.16
N GLN A 63 -8.35 -11.66 -34.44
CA GLN A 63 -8.45 -10.63 -35.47
C GLN A 63 -9.82 -9.96 -35.41
N GLN A 64 -9.82 -8.62 -35.38
CA GLN A 64 -11.02 -7.84 -35.59
C GLN A 64 -10.70 -6.65 -36.49
N PHE A 65 -11.37 -6.59 -37.65
CA PHE A 65 -11.18 -5.47 -38.58
C PHE A 65 -11.81 -4.18 -38.03
N SER A 66 -11.07 -3.08 -38.18
CA SER A 66 -11.59 -1.75 -37.94
C SER A 66 -12.51 -1.31 -39.07
N ASN A 67 -13.84 -1.45 -38.91
CA ASN A 67 -14.81 -1.02 -39.92
C ASN A 67 -14.81 0.51 -40.16
N THR A 68 -14.36 1.28 -39.18
CA THR A 68 -14.16 2.74 -39.23
C THR A 68 -13.16 3.15 -38.16
N VAL A 69 -12.32 4.14 -38.44
CA VAL A 69 -11.31 4.66 -37.49
C VAL A 69 -11.98 5.17 -36.21
N GLY A 70 -11.49 4.73 -35.04
CA GLY A 70 -11.95 5.18 -33.73
C GLY A 70 -13.23 4.53 -33.20
N LYS A 71 -13.60 3.33 -33.70
CA LYS A 71 -14.69 2.53 -33.11
C LYS A 71 -14.16 1.33 -32.33
N ASN A 72 -14.88 0.99 -31.27
CA ASN A 72 -14.60 -0.04 -30.27
C ASN A 72 -14.86 -1.49 -30.78
N ALA A 73 -14.46 -1.80 -32.01
CA ALA A 73 -14.71 -3.11 -32.61
C ALA A 73 -13.89 -4.20 -31.89
N THR A 74 -12.61 -3.91 -31.61
CA THR A 74 -11.69 -4.78 -30.87
C THR A 74 -12.19 -4.99 -29.44
N ASP A 75 -12.65 -3.93 -28.76
CA ASP A 75 -13.25 -4.02 -27.43
C ASP A 75 -14.50 -4.90 -27.41
N SER A 76 -15.36 -4.75 -28.42
CA SER A 76 -16.58 -5.56 -28.54
C SER A 76 -16.24 -7.04 -28.69
N ALA A 77 -15.22 -7.37 -29.50
CA ALA A 77 -14.75 -8.75 -29.66
C ALA A 77 -14.20 -9.31 -28.34
N LEU A 78 -13.41 -8.52 -27.60
CA LEU A 78 -12.90 -8.90 -26.28
C LEU A 78 -14.03 -9.15 -25.28
N ILE A 79 -15.01 -8.25 -25.22
CA ILE A 79 -16.17 -8.36 -24.32
C ILE A 79 -16.99 -9.62 -24.63
N ILE A 80 -17.28 -9.88 -25.90
CA ILE A 80 -18.04 -11.06 -26.33
C ILE A 80 -17.30 -12.33 -25.89
N ASP A 81 -16.01 -12.42 -26.21
CA ASP A 81 -15.23 -13.61 -25.92
C ASP A 81 -15.01 -13.82 -24.41
N ALA A 82 -14.88 -12.73 -23.63
CA ALA A 82 -14.87 -12.80 -22.18
C ALA A 82 -16.16 -13.40 -21.61
N MET A 83 -17.32 -13.01 -22.16
CA MET A 83 -18.62 -13.56 -21.76
C MET A 83 -18.77 -15.02 -22.17
N ASP A 84 -18.32 -15.39 -23.37
CA ASP A 84 -18.34 -16.79 -23.82
C ASP A 84 -17.47 -17.67 -22.91
N ILE A 85 -16.24 -17.23 -22.59
CA ILE A 85 -15.36 -17.91 -21.63
C ILE A 85 -16.05 -18.04 -20.26
N LEU A 86 -16.69 -16.98 -19.75
CA LEU A 86 -17.40 -17.02 -18.47
C LEU A 86 -18.44 -18.14 -18.44
N TYR A 87 -19.21 -18.29 -19.52
CA TYR A 87 -20.26 -19.31 -19.59
C TYR A 87 -19.75 -20.73 -19.87
N THR A 88 -18.50 -20.90 -20.29
CA THR A 88 -17.87 -22.24 -20.30
C THR A 88 -17.66 -22.83 -18.91
N LYS A 89 -17.63 -21.99 -17.86
CA LYS A 89 -17.36 -22.38 -16.46
C LYS A 89 -16.02 -23.11 -16.27
N ASN A 90 -15.03 -22.81 -17.11
CA ASN A 90 -13.71 -23.44 -17.06
C ASN A 90 -12.63 -22.57 -16.38
N VAL A 91 -12.99 -21.37 -15.91
CA VAL A 91 -12.09 -20.44 -15.23
C VAL A 91 -12.71 -19.92 -13.94
N GLU A 92 -11.87 -19.56 -12.98
CA GLU A 92 -12.25 -18.91 -11.72
C GLU A 92 -11.97 -17.40 -11.74
N GLY A 93 -11.25 -16.92 -12.76
CA GLY A 93 -10.93 -15.51 -12.87
C GLY A 93 -10.52 -15.04 -14.27
N PHE A 94 -10.46 -13.73 -14.40
CA PHE A 94 -10.13 -13.01 -15.62
C PHE A 94 -9.06 -11.98 -15.34
N CYS A 95 -8.10 -11.86 -16.24
CA CYS A 95 -7.20 -10.72 -16.29
C CYS A 95 -7.54 -9.88 -17.52
N ILE A 96 -7.95 -8.63 -17.30
CA ILE A 96 -8.25 -7.67 -18.37
C ILE A 96 -7.08 -6.69 -18.42
N VAL A 97 -6.35 -6.69 -19.53
CA VAL A 97 -5.19 -5.82 -19.73
C VAL A 97 -5.58 -4.69 -20.69
N SER A 98 -5.93 -3.54 -20.13
CA SER A 98 -6.25 -2.30 -20.86
C SER A 98 -6.19 -1.09 -19.92
N SER A 99 -6.00 0.11 -20.46
CA SER A 99 -6.18 1.39 -19.75
C SER A 99 -7.48 2.10 -20.15
N ASP A 100 -8.35 1.46 -20.94
CA ASP A 100 -9.64 2.02 -21.35
C ASP A 100 -10.72 1.84 -20.26
N SER A 101 -11.47 2.91 -19.97
CA SER A 101 -12.59 2.86 -19.04
C SER A 101 -13.80 2.09 -19.54
N ASP A 102 -13.91 1.82 -20.85
CA ASP A 102 -15.07 1.11 -21.40
C ASP A 102 -15.19 -0.34 -20.89
N PHE A 103 -14.08 -0.94 -20.44
CA PHE A 103 -14.06 -2.25 -19.78
C PHE A 103 -14.60 -2.26 -18.34
N THR A 104 -14.96 -1.09 -17.77
CA THR A 104 -15.51 -0.97 -16.41
C THR A 104 -16.72 -1.90 -16.21
N ARG A 105 -17.66 -1.91 -17.17
CA ARG A 105 -18.88 -2.75 -17.06
C ARG A 105 -18.59 -4.24 -17.19
N LEU A 106 -17.64 -4.62 -18.04
CA LEU A 106 -17.18 -6.00 -18.14
C LEU A 106 -16.61 -6.48 -16.80
N ALA A 107 -15.69 -5.70 -16.20
CA ALA A 107 -15.09 -6.04 -14.91
C ALA A 107 -16.14 -6.20 -13.81
N SER A 108 -17.09 -5.27 -13.69
CA SER A 108 -18.19 -5.39 -12.73
C SER A 108 -19.04 -6.64 -12.96
N ARG A 109 -19.44 -6.90 -14.21
CA ARG A 109 -20.28 -8.05 -14.56
C ARG A 109 -19.61 -9.40 -14.29
N LEU A 110 -18.29 -9.49 -14.49
CA LEU A 110 -17.51 -10.68 -14.16
C LEU A 110 -17.45 -10.90 -12.63
N ARG A 111 -17.21 -9.84 -11.84
CA ARG A 111 -17.23 -9.92 -10.37
C ARG A 111 -18.60 -10.27 -9.81
N GLU A 112 -19.68 -9.73 -10.40
CA GLU A 112 -21.06 -10.10 -10.07
C GLU A 112 -21.31 -11.60 -10.30
N SER A 113 -20.55 -12.25 -11.18
CA SER A 113 -20.59 -13.71 -11.39
C SER A 113 -19.72 -14.49 -10.40
N GLY A 114 -19.08 -13.83 -9.43
CA GLY A 114 -18.17 -14.43 -8.48
C GLY A 114 -16.76 -14.71 -9.02
N MET A 115 -16.39 -14.13 -10.16
CA MET A 115 -15.03 -14.28 -10.72
C MET A 115 -14.05 -13.33 -10.05
N ASP A 116 -12.80 -13.78 -9.89
CA ASP A 116 -11.69 -12.88 -9.57
C ASP A 116 -11.31 -12.08 -10.83
N VAL A 117 -11.33 -10.75 -10.75
CA VAL A 117 -10.99 -9.88 -11.88
C VAL A 117 -9.72 -9.10 -11.58
N ILE A 118 -8.65 -9.42 -12.29
CA ILE A 118 -7.35 -8.75 -12.22
C ILE A 118 -7.27 -7.73 -13.36
N GLY A 119 -7.35 -6.45 -13.05
CA GLY A 119 -7.12 -5.38 -14.01
C GLY A 119 -5.62 -5.09 -14.13
N MET A 120 -5.12 -4.87 -15.34
CA MET A 120 -3.77 -4.36 -15.55
C MET A 120 -3.77 -3.25 -16.59
N GLY A 121 -3.13 -2.14 -16.29
CA GLY A 121 -3.06 -1.00 -17.21
C GLY A 121 -1.99 0.01 -16.80
N GLU A 122 -1.81 1.05 -17.59
CA GLU A 122 -0.83 2.12 -17.34
C GLU A 122 -1.35 3.11 -16.28
N ASP A 123 -0.52 4.05 -15.80
CA ASP A 123 -0.92 5.03 -14.79
C ASP A 123 -2.11 5.91 -15.22
N LYS A 124 -2.24 6.14 -16.53
CA LYS A 124 -3.36 6.89 -17.13
C LYS A 124 -4.73 6.23 -16.93
N THR A 125 -4.78 4.95 -16.53
CA THR A 125 -6.03 4.20 -16.41
C THR A 125 -7.00 4.88 -15.43
N PRO A 126 -8.25 5.15 -15.83
CA PRO A 126 -9.23 5.81 -14.96
C PRO A 126 -9.60 5.02 -13.71
N ARG A 127 -9.86 5.73 -12.60
CA ARG A 127 -10.22 5.11 -11.31
C ARG A 127 -11.51 4.28 -11.38
N SER A 128 -12.43 4.60 -12.29
CA SER A 128 -13.65 3.82 -12.51
C SER A 128 -13.35 2.37 -12.90
N PHE A 129 -12.40 2.15 -13.79
CA PHE A 129 -12.01 0.81 -14.21
C PHE A 129 -11.19 0.10 -13.13
N ARG A 130 -10.24 0.81 -12.51
CA ARG A 130 -9.43 0.29 -11.39
C ARG A 130 -10.32 -0.26 -10.27
N ALA A 131 -11.26 0.55 -9.79
CA ALA A 131 -12.19 0.19 -8.70
C ALA A 131 -13.20 -0.91 -9.08
N ALA A 132 -13.45 -1.10 -10.38
CA ALA A 132 -14.32 -2.17 -10.85
C ALA A 132 -13.66 -3.55 -10.76
N CYS A 133 -12.33 -3.65 -10.68
CA CYS A 133 -11.60 -4.92 -10.56
C CYS A 133 -11.57 -5.45 -9.11
N THR A 134 -11.19 -6.71 -8.94
CA THR A 134 -10.84 -7.29 -7.62
C THR A 134 -9.48 -6.77 -7.17
N VAL A 135 -8.50 -6.79 -8.07
CA VAL A 135 -7.18 -6.18 -7.91
C VAL A 135 -6.85 -5.44 -9.20
N PHE A 136 -6.16 -4.31 -9.11
CA PHE A 136 -5.64 -3.58 -10.25
C PHE A 136 -4.15 -3.33 -10.10
N THR A 137 -3.36 -3.72 -11.11
CA THR A 137 -1.90 -3.56 -11.12
C THR A 137 -1.47 -2.54 -12.17
N ASN A 138 -0.64 -1.58 -11.77
CA ASN A 138 -0.02 -0.64 -12.72
C ASN A 138 1.16 -1.33 -13.43
N LEU A 139 1.11 -1.37 -14.76
CA LEU A 139 2.11 -2.01 -15.61
C LEU A 139 3.47 -1.31 -15.60
N GLU A 140 3.51 0.01 -15.43
CA GLU A 140 4.76 0.79 -15.43
C GLU A 140 5.64 0.40 -14.25
N ILE A 141 5.02 0.12 -13.10
CA ILE A 141 5.71 -0.33 -11.89
C ILE A 141 6.37 -1.69 -12.08
N LEU A 142 5.77 -2.57 -12.88
CA LEU A 142 6.33 -3.91 -13.10
C LEU A 142 7.64 -3.85 -13.88
N ILE A 143 7.79 -2.89 -14.78
CA ILE A 143 9.03 -2.67 -15.54
C ILE A 143 10.13 -2.16 -14.60
N ASP A 144 9.82 -1.13 -13.82
CA ASP A 144 10.81 -0.49 -12.93
C ASP A 144 11.42 -1.49 -11.94
N GLN A 145 10.63 -2.45 -11.45
CA GLN A 145 11.11 -3.49 -10.54
C GLN A 145 12.11 -4.45 -11.17
N ASP A 146 11.88 -4.84 -12.40
CA ASP A 146 12.78 -5.76 -13.11
C ASP A 146 14.08 -5.04 -13.50
N GLU A 147 14.00 -3.75 -13.87
CA GLU A 147 15.20 -2.94 -14.14
C GLU A 147 16.06 -2.71 -12.88
N GLU A 148 15.44 -2.42 -11.73
CA GLU A 148 16.14 -2.29 -10.44
C GLU A 148 16.76 -3.63 -9.97
N GLY A 149 16.06 -4.74 -10.18
CA GLY A 149 16.57 -6.08 -9.87
C GLY A 149 17.79 -6.48 -10.70
N ILE A 150 17.80 -6.14 -11.99
CA ILE A 150 18.95 -6.40 -12.89
C ILE A 150 20.14 -5.49 -12.54
N GLY A 151 19.89 -4.26 -12.07
CA GLY A 151 20.93 -3.33 -11.62
C GLY A 151 21.70 -3.83 -10.40
N GLN A 152 21.02 -4.43 -9.43
CA GLN A 152 21.65 -4.96 -8.21
C GLN A 152 22.45 -6.26 -8.44
N ILE A 153 22.09 -7.07 -9.44
CA ILE A 153 22.84 -8.28 -9.79
C ILE A 153 24.20 -7.93 -10.42
N LYS A 154 24.31 -6.77 -11.11
CA LYS A 154 25.57 -6.31 -11.71
C LYS A 154 26.58 -5.73 -10.71
N GLU A 155 26.14 -5.33 -9.50
CA GLU A 155 27.06 -4.79 -8.47
C GLU A 155 27.67 -5.87 -7.56
N ASN A 156 27.15 -7.10 -7.55
CA ASN A 156 27.63 -8.20 -6.68
C ASN A 156 28.18 -9.43 -7.45
N GLY A 157 28.42 -9.30 -8.76
CA GLY A 157 28.98 -10.37 -9.59
C GLY A 157 30.46 -10.15 -9.90
N ASP A 158 31.31 -10.97 -9.28
CA ASP A 158 32.75 -11.04 -9.51
C ASP A 158 33.13 -11.21 -10.99
N ALA A 159 34.29 -10.68 -11.33
CA ALA A 159 34.85 -10.58 -12.67
C ALA A 159 35.16 -11.95 -13.31
N ALA A 160 34.64 -12.19 -14.51
CA ALA A 160 35.31 -12.99 -15.53
C ALA A 160 34.89 -12.52 -16.94
N ALA A 161 35.89 -12.14 -17.72
CA ALA A 161 35.82 -11.44 -18.98
C ALA A 161 35.35 -12.29 -20.16
N VAL A 162 34.67 -11.66 -21.14
CA VAL A 162 35.10 -11.67 -22.56
C VAL A 162 34.77 -10.31 -23.20
N GLN A 163 35.79 -9.75 -23.85
CA GLN A 163 35.82 -8.48 -24.58
C GLN A 163 35.21 -8.58 -25.99
N SER A 164 34.48 -7.54 -26.40
CA SER A 164 34.58 -6.84 -27.70
C SER A 164 33.41 -5.85 -27.83
N GLY A 165 33.49 -4.57 -28.17
CA GLY A 165 34.57 -3.60 -28.36
C GLY A 165 33.92 -2.34 -28.97
N SER A 166 34.20 -1.16 -28.39
CA SER A 166 34.11 0.19 -29.01
C SER A 166 32.69 0.75 -29.31
N ALA A 167 32.31 1.99 -28.96
CA ALA A 167 33.00 3.12 -28.34
C ALA A 167 31.98 4.09 -27.72
N ALA A 168 32.52 4.89 -26.80
CA ALA A 168 31.92 5.93 -25.98
C ALA A 168 31.08 6.97 -26.73
N GLU A 169 30.03 7.46 -26.06
CA GLU A 169 29.95 8.90 -25.78
C GLU A 169 29.34 9.15 -24.40
N SER A 170 30.16 9.82 -23.59
CA SER A 170 29.94 10.19 -22.19
C SER A 170 29.08 11.45 -22.10
N GLY A 171 27.97 11.37 -21.36
CA GLY A 171 27.18 12.52 -20.95
C GLY A 171 26.77 12.36 -19.50
N THR A 172 27.54 12.97 -18.61
CA THR A 172 27.26 13.16 -17.19
C THR A 172 25.89 13.80 -16.98
N GLY A 173 25.02 13.14 -16.22
CA GLY A 173 23.68 13.65 -15.91
C GLY A 173 23.14 13.06 -14.61
N THR A 174 23.46 13.75 -13.52
CA THR A 174 22.78 13.80 -12.22
C THR A 174 21.44 13.05 -12.16
N LYS A 175 21.35 11.94 -11.40
CA LYS A 175 20.08 11.26 -11.11
C LYS A 175 19.19 12.20 -10.30
N ALA A 176 18.37 12.95 -11.02
CA ALA A 176 17.29 13.76 -10.51
C ALA A 176 16.28 12.84 -9.80
N LYS A 177 15.99 13.15 -8.54
CA LYS A 177 14.85 12.60 -7.81
C LYS A 177 13.58 12.94 -8.60
N HIS A 178 13.05 11.98 -9.35
CA HIS A 178 11.73 12.10 -9.97
C HIS A 178 10.66 12.10 -8.88
N LYS A 179 10.26 13.29 -8.43
CA LYS A 179 8.97 13.52 -7.77
C LYS A 179 7.88 13.33 -8.82
N VAL A 180 7.32 12.13 -8.93
CA VAL A 180 6.06 11.93 -9.66
C VAL A 180 4.94 12.55 -8.82
N LYS A 181 4.26 13.56 -9.39
CA LYS A 181 3.04 14.14 -8.82
C LYS A 181 1.88 13.16 -9.09
N ASN A 182 1.64 12.25 -8.15
CA ASN A 182 0.56 11.26 -8.23
C ASN A 182 -0.81 11.92 -7.96
N ASN A 183 -1.64 12.10 -8.98
CA ASN A 183 -3.04 12.53 -8.81
C ASN A 183 -4.04 11.35 -8.70
N ASN A 184 -3.63 10.12 -9.03
CA ASN A 184 -4.52 8.95 -9.07
C ASN A 184 -4.34 7.94 -7.92
N VAL A 185 -3.33 8.11 -7.07
CA VAL A 185 -3.02 7.17 -5.98
C VAL A 185 -3.72 7.59 -4.69
N ILE A 186 -4.18 6.62 -3.89
CA ILE A 186 -4.84 6.87 -2.61
C ILE A 186 -3.86 7.57 -1.64
N SER A 187 -4.33 8.56 -0.88
CA SER A 187 -3.45 9.30 0.02
C SER A 187 -2.96 8.42 1.18
N LYS A 188 -1.69 8.58 1.58
CA LYS A 188 -1.10 7.87 2.74
C LYS A 188 -1.93 8.06 4.01
N LYS A 189 -2.40 9.28 4.25
CA LYS A 189 -3.26 9.62 5.41
C LYS A 189 -4.57 8.82 5.45
N LEU A 190 -5.19 8.58 4.30
CA LEU A 190 -6.41 7.77 4.27
C LEU A 190 -6.11 6.30 4.60
N ILE A 191 -4.98 5.79 4.10
CA ILE A 191 -4.51 4.44 4.41
C ILE A 191 -4.17 4.31 5.91
N GLU A 192 -3.50 5.30 6.50
CA GLU A 192 -3.20 5.33 7.94
C GLU A 192 -4.46 5.29 8.79
N ASN A 193 -5.48 6.08 8.45
CA ASN A 193 -6.77 6.05 9.15
C ASN A 193 -7.42 4.66 9.08
N ASP A 194 -7.42 4.04 7.90
CA ASP A 194 -8.01 2.72 7.71
C ASP A 194 -7.25 1.63 8.46
N ILE A 195 -5.93 1.68 8.49
CA ILE A 195 -5.10 0.75 9.28
C ILE A 195 -5.40 0.94 10.77
N THR A 196 -5.54 2.18 11.23
CA THR A 196 -5.92 2.50 12.61
C THR A 196 -7.29 1.91 12.96
N GLU A 197 -8.27 2.01 12.07
CA GLU A 197 -9.58 1.36 12.24
C GLU A 197 -9.45 -0.16 12.34
N ILE A 198 -8.66 -0.80 11.47
CA ILE A 198 -8.41 -2.25 11.51
C ILE A 198 -7.80 -2.68 12.86
N ILE A 199 -6.83 -1.93 13.36
CA ILE A 199 -6.16 -2.21 14.64
C ILE A 199 -7.16 -2.09 15.79
N ASN A 200 -7.88 -0.96 15.87
CA ASN A 200 -8.87 -0.72 16.92
C ASN A 200 -9.99 -1.78 16.95
N GLU A 201 -10.47 -2.21 15.77
CA GLU A 201 -11.44 -3.30 15.67
C GLU A 201 -10.93 -4.62 16.25
N ASN A 202 -9.65 -4.92 16.05
CA ASN A 202 -9.02 -6.15 16.55
C ASN A 202 -8.72 -6.08 18.04
N GLU A 203 -8.24 -4.94 18.53
CA GLU A 203 -8.02 -4.68 19.95
C GLU A 203 -9.32 -4.76 20.75
N SER A 204 -10.43 -4.24 20.21
CA SER A 204 -11.76 -4.37 20.84
C SER A 204 -12.21 -5.83 21.02
N LYS A 205 -11.64 -6.75 20.23
CA LYS A 205 -11.89 -8.20 20.29
C LYS A 205 -10.77 -8.96 21.01
N GLY A 206 -9.78 -8.26 21.59
CA GLY A 206 -8.64 -8.85 22.29
C GLY A 206 -7.69 -9.62 21.36
N ARG A 207 -7.58 -9.22 20.09
CA ARG A 207 -6.76 -9.89 19.07
C ARG A 207 -5.68 -8.96 18.53
N ASP A 208 -4.48 -9.50 18.31
CA ASP A 208 -3.41 -8.77 17.61
C ASP A 208 -3.70 -8.64 16.11
N THR A 209 -3.24 -7.54 15.50
CA THR A 209 -3.41 -7.29 14.06
C THR A 209 -2.21 -7.76 13.27
N GLY A 210 -2.40 -8.76 12.41
CA GLY A 210 -1.35 -9.26 11.53
C GLY A 210 -1.14 -8.39 10.28
N LEU A 211 0.11 -8.27 9.82
CA LEU A 211 0.48 -7.54 8.60
C LEU A 211 -0.28 -8.05 7.35
N GLY A 212 -0.42 -9.37 7.23
CA GLY A 212 -1.15 -9.99 6.11
C GLY A 212 -2.64 -9.65 6.11
N GLU A 213 -3.25 -9.50 7.29
CA GLU A 213 -4.65 -9.09 7.41
C GLU A 213 -4.84 -7.65 6.94
N ILE A 214 -3.94 -6.74 7.35
CA ILE A 214 -3.93 -5.35 6.88
C ILE A 214 -3.84 -5.31 5.36
N GLY A 215 -2.86 -5.99 4.76
CA GLY A 215 -2.70 -6.04 3.31
C GLY A 215 -3.96 -6.57 2.61
N SER A 216 -4.54 -7.67 3.10
CA SER A 216 -5.76 -8.23 2.54
C SER A 216 -6.96 -7.28 2.62
N ARG A 217 -7.14 -6.58 3.75
CA ARG A 217 -8.24 -5.63 3.94
C ARG A 217 -8.07 -4.38 3.09
N LEU A 218 -6.84 -3.87 2.96
CA LEU A 218 -6.54 -2.72 2.11
C LEU A 218 -6.83 -3.04 0.64
N VAL A 219 -6.36 -4.18 0.12
CA VAL A 219 -6.65 -4.60 -1.27
C VAL A 219 -8.16 -4.81 -1.50
N LYS A 220 -8.89 -5.36 -0.52
CA LYS A 220 -10.35 -5.51 -0.60
C LYS A 220 -11.09 -4.19 -0.62
N LYS A 221 -10.59 -3.17 0.09
CA LYS A 221 -11.19 -1.82 0.13
C LYS A 221 -10.79 -1.00 -1.09
N TYR A 222 -9.58 -1.21 -1.58
CA TYR A 222 -8.92 -0.47 -2.63
C TYR A 222 -8.23 -1.44 -3.59
N SER A 223 -8.91 -1.76 -4.69
CA SER A 223 -8.41 -2.74 -5.66
C SER A 223 -7.05 -2.36 -6.25
N ASP A 224 -6.75 -1.06 -6.37
CA ASP A 224 -5.48 -0.51 -6.87
C ASP A 224 -4.44 -0.24 -5.77
N PHE A 225 -4.69 -0.68 -4.54
CA PHE A 225 -3.71 -0.57 -3.47
C PHE A 225 -2.51 -1.48 -3.73
N ASP A 226 -1.36 -0.85 -3.92
CA ASP A 226 -0.07 -1.50 -4.05
C ASP A 226 1.00 -0.60 -3.45
N VAL A 227 1.79 -1.13 -2.52
CA VAL A 227 2.85 -0.40 -1.80
C VAL A 227 3.95 0.11 -2.74
N ARG A 228 4.09 -0.52 -3.91
CA ARG A 228 5.01 -0.10 -4.97
C ARG A 228 4.62 1.26 -5.56
N ASN A 229 3.32 1.59 -5.62
CA ASN A 229 2.85 2.94 -6.02
C ASN A 229 3.38 4.05 -5.09
N TYR A 230 3.83 3.69 -3.90
CA TYR A 230 4.36 4.61 -2.89
C TYR A 230 5.90 4.54 -2.80
N GLY A 231 6.55 3.70 -3.61
CA GLY A 231 8.00 3.52 -3.60
C GLY A 231 8.53 2.47 -2.61
N TYR A 232 7.68 1.55 -2.13
CA TYR A 232 8.08 0.52 -1.16
C TYR A 232 7.99 -0.87 -1.77
N SER A 233 8.98 -1.72 -1.46
CA SER A 233 9.06 -3.11 -1.95
C SER A 233 8.17 -4.09 -1.17
N SER A 234 7.66 -3.70 -0.01
CA SER A 234 6.84 -4.56 0.85
C SER A 234 5.97 -3.75 1.78
N LEU A 235 4.87 -4.36 2.24
CA LEU A 235 3.97 -3.72 3.21
C LEU A 235 4.65 -3.44 4.55
N SER A 236 5.56 -4.31 5.00
CA SER A 236 6.33 -4.04 6.23
C SER A 236 7.14 -2.74 6.11
N LYS A 237 7.91 -2.57 5.03
CA LYS A 237 8.69 -1.34 4.80
C LYS A 237 7.81 -0.10 4.64
N PHE A 238 6.63 -0.24 4.05
CA PHE A 238 5.66 0.86 3.92
C PHE A 238 5.15 1.32 5.29
N LEU A 239 4.85 0.39 6.19
CA LEU A 239 4.36 0.70 7.53
C LEU A 239 5.48 1.13 8.49
N GLU A 240 6.71 0.63 8.33
CA GLU A 240 7.87 1.05 9.13
C GLU A 240 8.19 2.55 8.98
N GLU A 241 7.83 3.14 7.83
CA GLU A 241 8.05 4.58 7.56
C GLU A 241 6.89 5.46 8.06
N MET A 242 5.77 4.86 8.48
CA MET A 242 4.64 5.57 9.07
C MET A 242 4.86 5.75 10.56
N GLU A 243 4.90 7.00 11.03
CA GLU A 243 5.19 7.30 12.45
C GLU A 243 4.16 6.71 13.42
N GLY A 244 2.92 6.48 12.98
CA GLY A 244 1.82 6.03 13.83
C GLY A 244 1.77 4.53 14.14
N PHE A 245 2.68 3.71 13.59
CA PHE A 245 2.64 2.25 13.74
C PHE A 245 3.95 1.67 14.27
N GLU A 246 3.83 0.61 15.07
CA GLU A 246 4.94 -0.22 15.51
C GLU A 246 4.77 -1.64 14.99
N LEU A 247 5.83 -2.17 14.37
CA LEU A 247 5.88 -3.54 13.88
C LEU A 247 6.68 -4.40 14.86
N SER A 248 6.07 -5.49 15.30
CA SER A 248 6.72 -6.50 16.15
C SER A 248 6.64 -7.87 15.48
N ARG A 249 7.69 -8.67 15.62
CA ARG A 249 7.72 -10.03 15.08
C ARG A 249 7.30 -11.01 16.16
N VAL A 250 6.17 -11.69 15.95
CA VAL A 250 5.62 -12.70 16.85
C VAL A 250 5.49 -14.01 16.07
N ASN A 251 6.16 -15.08 16.51
CA ASN A 251 6.07 -16.42 15.89
C ASN A 251 6.27 -16.43 14.36
N ASN A 252 7.32 -15.74 13.89
CA ASN A 252 7.65 -15.61 12.47
C ASN A 252 6.64 -14.80 11.61
N ALA A 253 5.61 -14.21 12.22
CA ALA A 253 4.68 -13.29 11.58
C ALA A 253 4.87 -11.85 12.12
N TYR A 254 4.58 -10.86 11.30
CA TYR A 254 4.56 -9.45 11.73
C TYR A 254 3.20 -9.11 12.31
N SER A 255 3.19 -8.62 13.54
CA SER A 255 2.07 -7.95 14.19
C SER A 255 2.29 -6.43 14.10
N VAL A 256 1.21 -5.69 13.87
CA VAL A 256 1.20 -4.23 13.80
C VAL A 256 0.35 -3.69 14.94
N LYS A 257 0.88 -2.71 15.68
CA LYS A 257 0.16 -1.99 16.74
C LYS A 257 0.24 -0.49 16.48
N LEU A 258 -0.69 0.26 17.06
CA LEU A 258 -0.54 1.71 17.12
C LEU A 258 0.69 2.03 17.95
N LYS A 259 1.53 2.94 17.44
CA LYS A 259 2.61 3.48 18.22
C LYS A 259 2.00 4.21 19.40
N ASP A 260 2.44 3.85 20.60
CA ASP A 260 1.93 4.45 21.81
C ASP A 260 2.46 5.89 21.89
N ASN A 261 1.72 6.82 21.30
CA ASN A 261 1.95 8.25 21.48
C ASN A 261 1.48 8.71 22.87
N SER A 262 0.88 7.82 23.68
CA SER A 262 0.76 8.10 25.10
C SER A 262 2.17 8.06 25.69
N ILE A 263 2.66 9.19 26.19
CA ILE A 263 3.82 9.16 27.08
C ILE A 263 3.44 8.19 28.18
N SER A 264 4.12 7.03 28.25
CA SER A 264 3.81 6.00 29.24
C SER A 264 3.61 6.65 30.59
N ARG A 265 2.44 6.47 31.20
CA ARG A 265 2.03 7.14 32.46
C ARG A 265 3.16 7.20 33.47
N GLU A 266 3.89 6.11 33.61
CA GLU A 266 5.08 5.94 34.45
C GLU A 266 6.14 7.03 34.23
N LYS A 267 6.49 7.37 32.98
CA LYS A 267 7.46 8.43 32.66
C LYS A 267 6.97 9.82 33.04
N VAL A 268 5.67 10.07 32.89
CA VAL A 268 5.04 11.34 33.29
C VAL A 268 5.07 11.47 34.81
N GLU A 269 4.74 10.38 35.52
CA GLU A 269 4.76 10.32 36.98
C GLU A 269 6.17 10.49 37.53
N GLU A 270 7.16 9.75 37.00
CA GLU A 270 8.57 9.88 37.40
C GLU A 270 9.10 11.30 37.21
N PHE A 271 8.79 11.94 36.08
CA PHE A 271 9.22 13.31 35.83
C PHE A 271 8.51 14.31 36.75
N ALA A 272 7.21 14.12 37.02
CA ALA A 272 6.47 14.94 37.98
C ALA A 272 7.06 14.81 39.40
N ILE A 273 7.37 13.59 39.84
CA ILE A 273 8.02 13.32 41.13
C ILE A 273 9.40 13.99 41.18
N ALA A 274 10.22 13.85 40.14
CA ALA A 274 11.55 14.45 40.07
C ALA A 274 11.49 15.99 40.16
N LEU A 275 10.53 16.62 39.48
CA LEU A 275 10.32 18.07 39.54
C LEU A 275 9.93 18.55 40.94
N VAL A 276 9.00 17.85 41.61
CA VAL A 276 8.56 18.19 42.96
C VAL A 276 9.67 17.94 43.97
N ALA A 277 10.43 16.84 43.85
CA ALA A 277 11.59 16.54 44.67
C ALA A 277 12.68 17.62 44.56
N ALA A 278 12.96 18.09 43.34
CA ALA A 278 13.92 19.18 43.10
C ALA A 278 13.48 20.53 43.72
N SER A 279 12.19 20.69 44.01
CA SER A 279 11.66 21.89 44.67
C SER A 279 11.78 21.86 46.20
N GLY A 280 12.22 20.73 46.76
CA GLY A 280 12.48 20.58 48.20
C GLY A 280 11.26 20.89 49.09
N LYS A 281 11.51 21.43 50.29
CA LYS A 281 10.49 21.64 51.34
C LYS A 281 9.43 22.68 50.99
N THR A 282 9.66 23.53 49.99
CA THR A 282 8.69 24.56 49.58
C THR A 282 7.56 24.01 48.70
N GLY A 283 7.73 22.81 48.13
CA GLY A 283 6.80 22.24 47.16
C GLY A 283 6.79 23.00 45.83
N MET A 284 6.02 22.53 44.85
CA MET A 284 5.86 23.15 43.53
C MET A 284 4.40 23.57 43.30
N ASP A 285 4.18 24.79 42.82
CA ASP A 285 2.85 25.22 42.40
C ASP A 285 2.25 24.29 41.32
N LEU A 286 0.98 23.89 41.50
CA LEU A 286 0.30 22.94 40.62
C LEU A 286 0.26 23.42 39.16
N GLY A 287 0.07 24.73 38.93
CA GLY A 287 0.08 25.30 37.58
C GLY A 287 1.48 25.34 36.96
N VAL A 288 2.51 25.56 37.77
CA VAL A 288 3.92 25.45 37.33
C VAL A 288 4.26 24.01 36.94
N LEU A 289 3.84 23.03 37.75
CA LEU A 289 4.06 21.61 37.45
C LEU A 289 3.40 21.21 36.13
N GLY A 290 2.14 21.60 35.91
CA GLY A 290 1.42 21.34 34.66
C GLY A 290 2.12 21.94 33.43
N ARG A 291 2.59 23.19 33.52
CA ARG A 291 3.36 23.83 32.44
C ARG A 291 4.69 23.12 32.16
N LYS A 292 5.42 22.72 33.20
CA LYS A 292 6.69 21.98 33.03
C LYS A 292 6.48 20.61 32.41
N LEU A 293 5.38 19.92 32.73
CA LEU A 293 5.00 18.65 32.11
C LEU A 293 4.67 18.85 30.63
N HIS A 294 3.83 19.82 30.28
CA HIS A 294 3.53 20.15 28.88
C HIS A 294 4.77 20.57 28.08
N ASN A 295 5.72 21.31 28.68
CA ASN A 295 6.96 21.70 28.00
C ASN A 295 7.91 20.52 27.75
N LYS A 296 7.84 19.47 28.58
CA LYS A 296 8.65 18.25 28.43
C LYS A 296 7.98 17.24 27.49
N PHE A 297 6.66 17.24 27.49
CA PHE A 297 5.79 16.29 26.81
C PHE A 297 4.68 17.08 26.09
N GLU A 298 4.92 17.43 24.82
CA GLU A 298 4.02 18.30 24.03
C GLU A 298 2.60 17.72 23.93
N ASP A 299 2.49 16.40 23.81
CA ASP A 299 1.22 15.67 23.69
C ASP A 299 0.58 15.31 25.05
N PHE A 300 1.08 15.82 26.19
CA PHE A 300 0.53 15.45 27.50
C PHE A 300 -0.92 15.96 27.69
N GLY A 301 -1.90 15.06 27.67
CA GLY A 301 -3.29 15.39 28.05
C GLY A 301 -3.80 14.56 29.23
N VAL A 302 -4.21 15.19 30.34
CA VAL A 302 -4.73 14.44 31.52
C VAL A 302 -5.96 13.58 31.25
N LYS A 303 -6.72 13.91 30.19
CA LYS A 303 -7.87 13.14 29.73
C LYS A 303 -7.47 11.80 29.12
N GLU A 304 -6.30 11.73 28.50
CA GLU A 304 -5.75 10.51 27.88
C GLU A 304 -5.41 9.47 28.95
N TYR A 305 -5.10 9.92 30.17
CA TYR A 305 -4.87 9.06 31.34
C TYR A 305 -6.14 8.83 32.19
N GLY A 306 -7.32 9.24 31.71
CA GLY A 306 -8.60 9.01 32.39
C GLY A 306 -8.99 10.03 33.47
N TYR A 307 -8.30 11.17 33.57
CA TYR A 307 -8.58 12.19 34.59
C TYR A 307 -9.29 13.42 34.03
N SER A 308 -10.32 13.88 34.75
CA SER A 308 -11.07 15.07 34.36
C SER A 308 -10.30 16.39 34.59
N THR A 309 -9.31 16.39 35.49
CA THR A 309 -8.52 17.56 35.85
C THR A 309 -7.08 17.19 36.20
N PHE A 310 -6.15 18.13 36.01
CA PHE A 310 -4.74 17.95 36.36
C PHE A 310 -4.51 17.71 37.86
N ALA A 311 -5.33 18.32 38.72
CA ALA A 311 -5.29 18.04 40.16
C ALA A 311 -5.61 16.57 40.49
N LYS A 312 -6.62 15.97 39.84
CA LYS A 312 -6.96 14.55 40.04
C LYS A 312 -5.88 13.62 39.54
N PHE A 313 -5.26 13.96 38.41
CA PHE A 313 -4.10 13.24 37.89
C PHE A 313 -2.95 13.24 38.92
N VAL A 314 -2.56 14.41 39.44
CA VAL A 314 -1.49 14.51 40.45
C VAL A 314 -1.84 13.78 41.75
N GLN A 315 -3.10 13.84 42.20
CA GLN A 315 -3.57 13.09 43.39
C GLN A 315 -3.56 11.57 43.22
N SER A 316 -3.56 11.06 41.98
CA SER A 316 -3.46 9.63 41.71
C SER A 316 -2.04 9.07 41.87
N ILE A 317 -1.04 9.96 41.92
CA ILE A 317 0.36 9.61 42.10
C ILE A 317 0.61 9.47 43.59
N SER A 318 0.76 8.22 44.06
CA SER A 318 0.85 7.91 45.50
C SER A 318 1.94 8.67 46.27
N GLN A 319 2.99 9.09 45.57
CA GLN A 319 4.15 9.80 46.12
C GLN A 319 3.96 11.32 46.17
N LEU A 320 2.84 11.86 45.66
CA LEU A 320 2.58 13.29 45.61
C LEU A 320 1.32 13.65 46.41
N GLU A 321 1.37 14.78 47.09
CA GLU A 321 0.25 15.33 47.84
C GLU A 321 0.01 16.79 47.47
N ILE A 322 -1.24 17.19 47.30
CA ILE A 322 -1.61 18.59 47.04
C ILE A 322 -2.06 19.23 48.35
N ARG A 323 -1.37 20.30 48.77
CA ARG A 323 -1.69 21.12 49.94
C ARG A 323 -1.98 22.56 49.52
N GLU A 324 -2.81 23.27 50.28
CA GLU A 324 -3.04 24.71 50.07
C GLU A 324 -2.07 25.53 50.91
N ASN A 325 -1.41 26.51 50.29
CA ASN A 325 -0.54 27.43 51.01
C ASN A 325 -1.32 28.62 51.62
N LYS A 326 -0.64 29.47 52.40
CA LYS A 326 -1.25 30.66 53.05
C LYS A 326 -1.92 31.64 52.07
N ALA A 327 -1.59 31.57 50.78
CA ALA A 327 -2.18 32.38 49.72
C ALA A 327 -3.33 31.67 48.97
N LYS A 328 -3.81 30.53 49.47
CA LYS A 328 -4.82 29.65 48.84
C LYS A 328 -4.40 29.08 47.47
N ASN A 329 -3.10 29.04 47.18
CA ASN A 329 -2.60 28.36 45.99
C ASN A 329 -2.39 26.87 46.28
N LYS A 330 -2.69 26.03 45.29
CA LYS A 330 -2.46 24.58 45.35
C LYS A 330 -1.00 24.29 45.07
N VAL A 331 -0.31 23.73 46.05
CA VAL A 331 1.11 23.37 45.99
C VAL A 331 1.24 21.86 46.14
N VAL A 332 2.06 21.26 45.28
CA VAL A 332 2.36 19.83 45.25
C VAL A 332 3.63 19.56 46.06
N HIS A 333 3.55 18.62 46.99
CA HIS A 333 4.65 18.16 47.83
C HIS A 333 4.88 16.66 47.62
N LEU A 334 6.07 16.17 48.00
CA LEU A 334 6.25 14.73 48.18
C LEU A 334 5.42 14.29 49.39
N ALA A 335 4.68 13.19 49.24
CA ALA A 335 3.98 12.56 50.35
C ALA A 335 5.00 12.06 51.38
N GLU A 336 4.73 12.30 52.66
CA GLU A 336 5.53 11.69 53.74
C GLU A 336 5.22 10.19 53.78
N GLN A 337 6.26 9.35 53.69
CA GLN A 337 6.13 7.88 53.79
C GLN A 337 5.79 7.44 55.21
#